data_AF-A0A3E1EJB2-F1
#
_entry.id   AF-A0A3E1EJB2-F1
#
_cell.length_a   1.000
_cell.length_b   1.000
_cell.length_c   1.000
_cell.angle_alpha   90.00
_cell.angle_beta   90.00
_cell.angle_gamma   90.00
#
_symmetry.space_group_name_H-M   'P 1'
#
loop_
_entity.id
_entity.type
_entity.pdbx_description
1 polymer ?
#
loop_
_entity_poly.entity_id
_entity_poly.type
_entity_poly.pdbx_seq_one_letter_code
_entity_poly.pdbx_strand_id
1 'polypeptide(L)'
;MATPKTIGSGEIHAAIERLAAAISARHAGAKNLLLLGIANGGVALAKRLAHRLSPLTSGPNAVCGVLDISFHRDDIGRHPIPKEFAPTHIPADVDGAMVILVDDVLFSGRTVKAALDELFDHGRPTKVELAVLVDRGGRLLPVAADYTGLTVKAGPDEKVVVTLDPKNPKQDAVSVLPKSPSKLAPARLRVGQGRNRKSKL
;
A
#
# COMPACT_ATOMS: atom_id res chain seq x y z
N MET A 1 20.67 -20.76 -2.83
CA MET A 1 19.67 -19.75 -2.45
C MET A 1 19.37 -18.94 -3.70
N ALA A 2 18.10 -18.74 -4.07
CA ALA A 2 17.75 -17.92 -5.24
C ALA A 2 18.21 -16.48 -4.99
N THR A 3 18.92 -15.89 -5.94
CA THR A 3 19.42 -14.53 -5.86
C THR A 3 18.22 -13.57 -5.80
N PRO A 4 18.18 -12.59 -4.87
CA PRO A 4 17.11 -11.59 -4.85
C PRO A 4 16.99 -10.90 -6.20
N LYS A 5 15.79 -10.89 -6.78
CA LYS A 5 15.51 -10.05 -7.94
C LYS A 5 15.34 -8.62 -7.44
N THR A 6 16.25 -7.73 -7.86
CA THR A 6 16.21 -6.31 -7.50
C THR A 6 16.07 -5.46 -8.74
N ILE A 7 15.11 -4.54 -8.70
CA ILE A 7 14.90 -3.48 -9.69
C ILE A 7 15.48 -2.20 -9.10
N GLY A 8 16.36 -1.54 -9.86
CA GLY A 8 17.08 -0.34 -9.41
C GLY A 8 16.32 0.96 -9.68
N SER A 9 16.86 2.05 -9.13
CA SER A 9 16.27 3.39 -9.16
C SER A 9 15.93 3.90 -10.56
N GLY A 10 16.75 3.64 -11.59
CA GLY A 10 16.47 4.09 -12.96
C GLY A 10 15.14 3.57 -13.52
N GLU A 11 14.85 2.28 -13.35
CA GLU A 11 13.60 1.67 -13.82
C GLU A 11 12.40 2.13 -12.99
N ILE A 12 12.59 2.33 -11.68
CA ILE A 12 11.58 2.88 -10.76
C ILE A 12 11.22 4.32 -11.17
N HIS A 13 12.21 5.16 -11.43
CA HIS A 13 11.97 6.56 -11.82
C HIS A 13 11.23 6.62 -13.15
N ALA A 14 11.63 5.82 -14.13
CA ALA A 14 10.91 5.70 -15.39
C ALA A 14 9.46 5.22 -15.20
N ALA A 15 9.21 4.30 -14.26
CA ALA A 15 7.86 3.85 -13.93
C ALA A 15 7.02 4.98 -13.30
N ILE A 16 7.60 5.78 -12.40
CA ILE A 16 6.93 6.94 -11.80
C ILE A 16 6.61 7.99 -12.86
N GLU A 17 7.51 8.24 -13.83
CA GLU A 17 7.22 9.15 -14.96
C GLU A 17 6.05 8.64 -15.80
N ARG A 18 6.00 7.34 -16.12
CA ARG A 18 4.88 6.75 -16.87
C ARG A 18 3.56 6.87 -16.11
N LEU A 19 3.56 6.61 -14.80
CA LEU A 19 2.39 6.79 -13.95
C LEU A 19 1.90 8.24 -13.99
N ALA A 20 2.80 9.20 -13.78
CA ALA A 20 2.44 10.62 -13.81
C ALA A 20 1.92 11.06 -15.19
N ALA A 21 2.55 10.62 -16.28
CA ALA A 21 2.09 10.91 -17.63
C ALA A 21 0.70 10.32 -17.93
N ALA A 22 0.43 9.08 -17.49
CA ALA A 22 -0.86 8.43 -17.68
C ALA A 22 -1.99 9.11 -16.89
N ILE A 23 -1.72 9.46 -15.62
CA ILE A 23 -2.65 10.22 -14.79
C ILE A 23 -2.90 11.59 -15.43
N SER A 24 -1.83 12.27 -15.84
CA SER A 24 -1.91 13.60 -16.46
C SER A 24 -2.74 13.60 -17.73
N ALA A 25 -2.52 12.62 -18.62
CA ALA A 25 -3.27 12.48 -19.85
C ALA A 25 -4.77 12.23 -19.62
N ARG A 26 -5.13 11.43 -18.60
CA ARG A 26 -6.54 11.12 -18.28
C ARG A 26 -7.25 12.29 -17.60
N HIS A 27 -6.53 13.08 -16.82
CA HIS A 27 -7.06 14.13 -15.96
C HIS A 27 -6.67 15.55 -16.41
N ALA A 28 -6.34 15.73 -17.68
CA ALA A 28 -6.06 17.04 -18.25
C ALA A 28 -7.30 17.95 -18.08
N GLY A 29 -7.17 19.02 -17.28
CA GLY A 29 -8.28 19.92 -16.97
C GLY A 29 -9.22 19.45 -15.87
N ALA A 30 -8.89 18.36 -15.16
CA ALA A 30 -9.60 17.93 -13.97
C ALA A 30 -9.65 19.04 -12.92
N LYS A 31 -10.85 19.31 -12.40
CA LYS A 31 -11.04 20.10 -11.19
C LYS A 31 -11.15 19.14 -10.00
N ASN A 32 -10.57 19.50 -8.86
CA ASN A 32 -10.67 18.75 -7.61
C ASN A 32 -10.07 17.33 -7.68
N LEU A 33 -8.88 17.19 -8.26
CA LEU A 33 -8.10 15.96 -8.21
C LEU A 33 -7.37 15.85 -6.86
N LEU A 34 -7.53 14.72 -6.16
CA LEU A 34 -6.84 14.39 -4.91
C LEU A 34 -6.00 13.13 -5.09
N LEU A 35 -4.74 13.17 -4.64
CA LEU A 35 -3.85 12.02 -4.53
C LEU A 35 -3.70 11.67 -3.06
N LEU A 36 -4.23 10.52 -2.65
CA LEU A 36 -4.19 10.09 -1.26
C LEU A 36 -3.25 8.89 -1.13
N GLY A 37 -2.07 9.16 -0.56
CA GLY A 37 -1.11 8.11 -0.25
C GLY A 37 -1.61 7.26 0.91
N ILE A 38 -1.77 5.96 0.71
CA ILE A 38 -2.12 5.04 1.78
C ILE A 38 -0.90 4.91 2.69
N ALA A 39 -1.08 5.14 3.99
CA ALA A 39 -0.02 5.02 4.98
C ALA A 39 0.60 3.60 4.92
N ASN A 40 1.91 3.50 5.20
CA ASN A 40 2.75 2.29 5.10
C ASN A 40 3.43 1.99 3.75
N GLY A 41 3.47 2.93 2.81
CA GLY A 41 4.34 2.82 1.62
C GLY A 41 3.95 3.79 0.49
N GLY A 42 2.64 4.01 0.31
CA GLY A 42 2.09 4.84 -0.75
C GLY A 42 2.41 6.34 -0.64
N VAL A 43 2.69 6.85 0.57
CA VAL A 43 2.90 8.30 0.81
C VAL A 43 4.11 8.85 0.04
N ALA A 44 5.23 8.13 0.01
CA ALA A 44 6.42 8.58 -0.71
C ALA A 44 6.15 8.65 -2.22
N LEU A 45 5.42 7.67 -2.76
CA LEU A 45 5.00 7.65 -4.15
C LEU A 45 4.02 8.79 -4.46
N ALA A 46 2.99 8.99 -3.62
CA ALA A 46 1.98 10.03 -3.77
C ALA A 46 2.64 11.42 -3.86
N LYS A 47 3.59 11.71 -2.97
CA LYS A 47 4.35 12.97 -3.01
C LYS A 47 5.11 13.13 -4.31
N ARG A 48 5.78 12.08 -4.80
CA ARG A 48 6.55 12.13 -6.06
C ARG A 48 5.66 12.30 -7.28
N LEU A 49 4.47 11.71 -7.28
CA LEU A 49 3.46 11.90 -8.31
C LEU A 49 2.90 13.33 -8.25
N ALA A 50 2.53 13.82 -7.08
CA ALA A 50 2.01 15.17 -6.90
C ALA A 50 3.01 16.25 -7.40
N HIS A 51 4.32 16.07 -7.20
CA HIS A 51 5.33 16.98 -7.76
C HIS A 51 5.30 17.01 -9.30
N ARG A 52 5.15 15.85 -9.94
CA ARG A 52 5.10 15.72 -11.41
C ARG A 52 3.77 16.20 -11.99
N LEU A 53 2.70 16.09 -11.22
CA LEU A 53 1.36 16.56 -11.58
C LEU A 53 1.13 18.03 -11.17
N SER A 54 2.14 18.71 -10.61
CA SER A 54 2.04 20.13 -10.27
C SER A 54 1.57 21.03 -11.43
N PRO A 55 1.90 20.79 -12.72
CA PRO A 55 1.36 21.61 -13.81
C PRO A 55 -0.15 21.51 -14.01
N LEU A 56 -0.80 20.45 -13.50
CA LEU A 56 -2.26 20.25 -13.58
C LEU A 56 -3.02 20.77 -12.37
N THR A 57 -2.31 21.19 -11.32
CA THR A 57 -2.89 21.44 -10.00
C THR A 57 -2.40 22.78 -9.47
N SER A 58 -2.98 23.27 -8.38
CA SER A 58 -2.49 24.47 -7.68
C SER A 58 -1.16 24.25 -6.92
N GLY A 59 -0.45 23.16 -7.24
CA GLY A 59 0.79 22.73 -6.58
C GLY A 59 0.64 21.40 -5.86
N PRO A 60 1.77 20.71 -5.55
CA PRO A 60 1.76 19.34 -5.00
C PRO A 60 1.05 19.24 -3.64
N ASN A 61 1.17 20.26 -2.80
CA ASN A 61 0.54 20.28 -1.47
C ASN A 61 -0.97 20.50 -1.53
N ALA A 62 -1.49 21.03 -2.63
CA ALA A 62 -2.93 21.27 -2.78
C ALA A 62 -3.70 19.96 -3.06
N VAL A 63 -3.00 18.91 -3.50
CA VAL A 63 -3.63 17.67 -3.96
C VAL A 63 -3.16 16.42 -3.24
N CYS A 64 -2.01 16.45 -2.55
CA CYS A 64 -1.45 15.27 -1.90
C CYS A 64 -1.86 15.17 -0.43
N GLY A 65 -2.59 14.10 -0.09
CA GLY A 65 -2.96 13.72 1.26
C GLY A 65 -2.40 12.38 1.70
N VAL A 66 -2.75 11.99 2.92
CA VAL A 66 -2.44 10.69 3.55
C VAL A 66 -3.73 10.09 4.08
N LEU A 67 -3.94 8.79 3.85
CA LEU A 67 -4.99 8.00 4.50
C LEU A 67 -4.35 6.97 5.41
N ASP A 68 -4.59 7.08 6.72
CA ASP A 68 -4.18 6.06 7.68
C ASP A 68 -5.27 5.00 7.82
N ILE A 69 -4.98 3.80 7.30
CA ILE A 69 -5.92 2.68 7.32
C ILE A 69 -5.79 1.79 8.57
N SER A 70 -5.02 2.22 9.58
CA SER A 70 -4.69 1.41 10.76
C SER A 70 -5.94 0.93 11.52
N PHE A 71 -7.04 1.69 11.49
CA PHE A 71 -8.31 1.35 12.12
C PHE A 71 -9.25 0.47 11.26
N HIS A 72 -8.92 0.26 9.98
CA HIS A 72 -9.73 -0.49 9.02
C HIS A 72 -9.09 -1.80 8.57
N ARG A 73 -7.94 -2.19 9.14
CA ARG A 73 -7.32 -3.48 8.82
C ARG A 73 -8.14 -4.62 9.39
N ASP A 74 -8.31 -5.67 8.59
CA ASP A 74 -9.06 -6.87 8.95
C ASP A 74 -8.31 -7.81 9.91
N ASP A 75 -7.09 -7.44 10.30
CA ASP A 75 -6.21 -8.15 11.23
C ASP A 75 -5.95 -7.38 12.54
N ILE A 76 -6.81 -6.41 12.89
CA ILE A 76 -6.77 -5.71 14.18
C ILE A 76 -6.61 -6.74 15.32
N GLY A 77 -5.48 -6.64 16.04
CA GLY A 77 -5.11 -7.52 17.15
C GLY A 77 -4.15 -8.68 16.81
N ARG A 78 -3.80 -8.93 15.54
CA ARG A 78 -2.82 -9.97 15.15
C ARG A 78 -1.41 -9.45 14.88
N HIS A 79 -1.27 -8.18 14.53
CA HIS A 79 0.03 -7.53 14.31
C HIS A 79 0.11 -6.20 15.08
N PRO A 80 1.25 -5.88 15.71
CA PRO A 80 1.45 -4.58 16.35
C PRO A 80 1.25 -3.45 15.34
N ILE A 81 0.61 -2.37 15.78
CA ILE A 81 0.48 -1.18 14.95
C ILE A 81 1.90 -0.66 14.63
N PRO A 82 2.25 -0.37 13.36
CA PRO A 82 3.56 0.14 13.00
C PRO A 82 3.91 1.42 13.78
N LYS A 83 5.17 1.56 14.21
CA LYS A 83 5.65 2.67 15.07
C LYS A 83 5.65 4.04 14.39
N GLU A 84 5.57 4.09 13.07
CA GLU A 84 5.53 5.34 12.29
C GLU A 84 4.11 5.62 11.85
N PHE A 85 3.39 6.36 12.69
CA PHE A 85 2.05 6.85 12.40
C PHE A 85 2.14 8.14 11.58
N ALA A 86 1.43 8.20 10.47
CA ALA A 86 1.10 9.46 9.80
C ALA A 86 -0.43 9.58 9.83
N PRO A 87 -1.01 10.52 10.59
CA PRO A 87 -2.46 10.63 10.69
C PRO A 87 -3.08 10.91 9.33
N THR A 88 -4.34 10.49 9.14
CA THR A 88 -5.12 10.89 7.97
C THR A 88 -5.09 12.41 7.85
N HIS A 89 -4.71 12.89 6.66
CA HIS A 89 -4.68 14.31 6.31
C HIS A 89 -5.09 14.45 4.85
N ILE A 90 -6.26 15.01 4.62
CA ILE A 90 -6.80 15.26 3.28
C ILE A 90 -6.80 16.78 3.06
N PRO A 91 -6.09 17.30 2.03
CA PRO A 91 -5.85 18.73 1.88
C PRO A 91 -7.06 19.52 1.35
N ALA A 92 -8.12 18.84 0.91
CA ALA A 92 -9.34 19.45 0.42
C ALA A 92 -10.55 18.54 0.69
N ASP A 93 -11.75 19.04 0.37
CA ASP A 93 -12.98 18.29 0.50
C ASP A 93 -12.98 17.04 -0.40
N VAL A 94 -13.44 15.92 0.16
CA VAL A 94 -13.61 14.65 -0.55
C VAL A 94 -14.90 14.68 -1.37
N ASP A 95 -15.92 15.43 -0.93
CA ASP A 95 -17.20 15.50 -1.61
C ASP A 95 -17.04 16.07 -3.02
N GLY A 96 -17.46 15.27 -4.00
CA GLY A 96 -17.37 15.64 -5.41
C GLY A 96 -15.96 15.53 -6.02
N ALA A 97 -14.93 15.18 -5.24
CA ALA A 97 -13.55 15.09 -5.71
C ALA A 97 -13.31 13.85 -6.59
N MET A 98 -12.32 13.95 -7.50
CA MET A 98 -11.73 12.78 -8.15
C MET A 98 -10.53 12.33 -7.31
N VAL A 99 -10.62 11.15 -6.72
CA VAL A 99 -9.60 10.63 -5.80
C VAL A 99 -8.78 9.55 -6.49
N ILE A 100 -7.46 9.67 -6.41
CA ILE A 100 -6.52 8.61 -6.76
C ILE A 100 -5.88 8.12 -5.46
N LEU A 101 -6.24 6.90 -5.06
CA LEU A 101 -5.54 6.17 -4.00
C LEU A 101 -4.16 5.75 -4.53
N VAL A 102 -3.13 5.95 -3.72
CA VAL A 102 -1.75 5.65 -4.11
C VAL A 102 -1.13 4.67 -3.13
N ASP A 103 -0.65 3.53 -3.62
CA ASP A 103 0.03 2.50 -2.83
C ASP A 103 1.37 2.10 -3.46
N ASP A 104 2.29 1.55 -2.67
CA ASP A 104 3.56 1.06 -3.20
C ASP A 104 3.40 -0.31 -3.89
N VAL A 105 2.66 -1.24 -3.28
CA VAL A 105 2.50 -2.61 -3.76
C VAL A 105 1.04 -3.08 -3.69
N LEU A 106 0.44 -3.36 -4.85
CA LEU A 106 -0.83 -4.07 -4.90
C LEU A 106 -0.63 -5.59 -4.74
N PHE A 107 -1.07 -6.13 -3.60
CA PHE A 107 -1.03 -7.55 -3.28
C PHE A 107 -2.44 -8.18 -3.19
N SER A 108 -2.95 -8.49 -1.99
CA SER A 108 -4.22 -9.20 -1.81
C SER A 108 -5.45 -8.33 -2.08
N GLY A 109 -5.29 -7.01 -2.01
CA GLY A 109 -6.35 -6.02 -2.12
C GLY A 109 -6.92 -5.52 -0.79
N ARG A 110 -6.53 -6.11 0.35
CA ARG A 110 -7.07 -5.74 1.67
C ARG A 110 -6.74 -4.30 2.08
N THR A 111 -5.51 -3.84 1.80
CA THR A 111 -5.09 -2.43 1.99
C THR A 111 -6.00 -1.47 1.23
N VAL A 112 -6.32 -1.77 -0.03
CA VAL A 112 -7.20 -0.94 -0.87
C VAL A 112 -8.62 -0.92 -0.31
N LYS A 113 -9.15 -2.07 0.12
CA LYS A 113 -10.48 -2.14 0.77
C LYS A 113 -10.52 -1.25 2.01
N ALA A 114 -9.52 -1.35 2.88
CA ALA A 114 -9.44 -0.52 4.08
C ALA A 114 -9.30 0.98 3.76
N ALA A 115 -8.55 1.32 2.71
CA ALA A 115 -8.42 2.71 2.24
C ALA A 115 -9.73 3.26 1.67
N LEU A 116 -10.52 2.43 1.00
CA LEU A 116 -11.86 2.82 0.55
C LEU A 116 -12.79 3.08 1.74
N ASP A 117 -12.82 2.17 2.73
CA ASP A 117 -13.64 2.38 3.93
C ASP A 117 -13.29 3.71 4.62
N GLU A 118 -12.01 3.93 4.92
CA GLU A 118 -11.53 5.18 5.52
C GLU A 118 -11.91 6.39 4.65
N LEU A 119 -11.67 6.34 3.33
CA LEU A 119 -12.01 7.44 2.43
C LEU A 119 -13.51 7.81 2.49
N PHE A 120 -14.38 6.81 2.54
CA PHE A 120 -15.83 7.02 2.61
C PHE A 120 -16.31 7.48 4.00
N ASP A 121 -15.48 7.41 5.03
CA ASP A 121 -15.76 8.09 6.30
C ASP A 121 -15.52 9.61 6.21
N HIS A 122 -14.72 10.07 5.23
CA HIS A 122 -14.41 11.49 5.01
C HIS A 122 -15.25 12.19 3.92
N GLY A 123 -16.02 11.45 3.13
CA GLY A 123 -16.90 12.05 2.12
C GLY A 123 -17.32 11.12 0.98
N ARG A 124 -17.82 11.71 -0.11
CA ARG A 124 -18.36 11.04 -1.28
C ARG A 124 -17.66 11.54 -2.55
N PRO A 125 -16.55 10.91 -2.96
CA PRO A 125 -15.87 11.29 -4.20
C PRO A 125 -16.72 10.94 -5.43
N THR A 126 -16.58 11.70 -6.52
CA THR A 126 -17.23 11.37 -7.80
C THR A 126 -16.64 10.13 -8.45
N LYS A 127 -15.33 9.91 -8.24
CA LYS A 127 -14.59 8.76 -8.76
C LYS A 127 -13.43 8.44 -7.84
N VAL A 128 -13.19 7.14 -7.66
CA VAL A 128 -11.97 6.64 -7.01
C VAL A 128 -11.21 5.78 -8.01
N GLU A 129 -9.93 6.08 -8.20
CA GLU A 129 -8.98 5.29 -9.00
C GLU A 129 -7.82 4.82 -8.11
N LEU A 130 -7.08 3.83 -8.56
CA LEU A 130 -5.92 3.28 -7.85
C LEU A 130 -4.65 3.34 -8.70
N ALA A 131 -3.61 3.98 -8.17
CA ALA A 131 -2.27 4.00 -8.74
C ALA A 131 -1.29 3.25 -7.83
N VAL A 132 -0.54 2.29 -8.38
CA VAL A 132 0.47 1.55 -7.64
C VAL A 132 1.82 1.53 -8.35
N LEU A 133 2.91 1.57 -7.57
CA LEU A 133 4.24 1.39 -8.15
C LEU A 133 4.43 -0.05 -8.63
N VAL A 134 4.02 -1.04 -7.84
CA VAL A 134 4.21 -2.46 -8.15
C VAL A 134 2.90 -3.24 -8.06
N ASP A 135 2.55 -3.93 -9.12
CA ASP A 135 1.58 -5.02 -9.08
C ASP A 135 2.31 -6.36 -8.93
N ARG A 136 2.02 -7.10 -7.86
CA ARG A 136 2.61 -8.42 -7.61
C ARG A 136 1.70 -9.63 -7.82
N GLY A 137 0.48 -9.43 -8.32
CA GLY A 137 -0.56 -10.47 -8.41
C GLY A 137 -1.04 -11.00 -7.04
N GLY A 138 -1.73 -12.14 -7.04
CA GLY A 138 -2.19 -12.82 -5.82
C GLY A 138 -3.41 -12.17 -5.15
N ARG A 139 -4.36 -11.66 -5.94
CA ARG A 139 -5.59 -11.05 -5.43
C ARG A 139 -6.44 -12.02 -4.63
N LEU A 140 -6.98 -11.52 -3.53
CA LEU A 140 -8.02 -12.17 -2.74
C LEU A 140 -9.32 -11.37 -2.72
N LEU A 141 -9.26 -10.11 -3.16
CA LEU A 141 -10.39 -9.22 -3.37
C LEU A 141 -10.44 -8.79 -4.85
N PRO A 142 -11.63 -8.48 -5.40
CA PRO A 142 -11.80 -8.10 -6.80
C PRO A 142 -11.37 -6.65 -7.04
N VAL A 143 -10.09 -6.35 -6.82
CA VAL A 143 -9.50 -5.02 -7.00
C VAL A 143 -8.36 -5.08 -8.01
N ALA A 144 -8.33 -4.08 -8.89
CA ALA A 144 -7.28 -3.85 -9.87
C ALA A 144 -6.83 -2.39 -9.77
N ALA A 145 -5.57 -2.12 -10.14
CA ALA A 145 -5.07 -0.76 -10.26
C ALA A 145 -5.43 -0.21 -11.64
N ASP A 146 -5.84 1.06 -11.68
CA ASP A 146 -6.01 1.83 -12.90
C ASP A 146 -4.65 2.20 -13.53
N TYR A 147 -3.64 2.35 -12.68
CA TYR A 147 -2.27 2.68 -13.07
C TYR A 147 -1.27 1.79 -12.35
N THR A 148 -0.42 1.10 -13.11
CA THR A 148 0.61 0.20 -12.59
C THR A 148 1.96 0.60 -13.15
N GLY A 149 2.93 0.88 -12.27
CA GLY A 149 4.29 1.25 -12.69
C GLY A 149 5.10 0.05 -13.21
N LEU A 150 5.13 -1.02 -12.41
CA LEU A 150 5.90 -2.25 -12.63
C LEU A 150 5.02 -3.47 -12.31
N THR A 151 5.19 -4.56 -13.06
CA THR A 151 4.60 -5.86 -12.71
C THR A 151 5.71 -6.81 -12.29
N VAL A 152 5.62 -7.34 -11.08
CA VAL A 152 6.64 -8.21 -10.48
C VAL A 152 6.01 -9.52 -10.04
N LYS A 153 6.38 -10.63 -10.69
CA LYS A 153 5.96 -11.96 -10.23
C LYS A 153 6.63 -12.29 -8.90
N ALA A 154 5.82 -12.58 -7.87
CA ALA A 154 6.28 -13.03 -6.57
C ALA A 154 5.35 -14.13 -6.04
N GLY A 155 5.94 -15.26 -5.67
CA GLY A 155 5.24 -16.42 -5.11
C GLY A 155 4.59 -16.15 -3.75
N PRO A 156 3.78 -17.11 -3.25
CA PRO A 156 3.09 -16.98 -1.97
C PRO A 156 4.05 -16.81 -0.78
N ASP A 157 5.24 -17.41 -0.86
CA ASP A 157 6.30 -17.33 0.15
C ASP A 157 7.31 -16.21 -0.12
N GLU A 158 7.01 -15.30 -1.04
CA GLU A 158 7.83 -14.13 -1.34
C GLU A 158 7.12 -12.84 -0.93
N LYS A 159 7.94 -11.86 -0.52
CA LYS A 159 7.54 -10.49 -0.23
C LYS A 159 8.23 -9.55 -1.20
N VAL A 160 7.44 -8.66 -1.78
CA VAL A 160 7.96 -7.49 -2.51
C VAL A 160 8.20 -6.39 -1.48
N VAL A 161 9.40 -5.84 -1.46
CA VAL A 161 9.80 -4.72 -0.62
C VAL A 161 10.14 -3.55 -1.52
N VAL A 162 9.48 -2.42 -1.29
CA VAL A 162 9.73 -1.16 -2.00
C VAL A 162 10.45 -0.22 -1.06
N THR A 163 11.55 0.37 -1.55
CA THR A 163 12.27 1.44 -0.89
C THR A 163 12.20 2.67 -1.79
N LEU A 164 11.55 3.73 -1.30
CA LEU A 164 11.54 5.05 -1.93
C LEU A 164 12.14 6.06 -0.95
N ASP A 165 13.42 6.34 -1.08
CA ASP A 165 14.13 7.25 -0.18
C ASP A 165 13.96 8.70 -0.68
N PRO A 166 13.29 9.59 0.09
CA PRO A 166 13.14 10.98 -0.31
C PRO A 166 14.45 11.77 -0.27
N LYS A 167 15.43 11.36 0.56
CA LYS A 167 16.73 12.01 0.72
C LYS A 167 17.77 11.46 -0.25
N ASN A 168 17.65 10.20 -0.66
CA ASN A 168 18.57 9.57 -1.59
C ASN A 168 17.86 8.73 -2.67
N PRO A 169 17.24 9.36 -3.69
CA PRO A 169 16.52 8.65 -4.74
C PRO A 169 17.36 7.64 -5.54
N LYS A 170 18.70 7.72 -5.48
CA LYS A 170 19.58 6.73 -6.12
C LYS A 170 19.52 5.36 -5.43
N GLN A 171 19.11 5.33 -4.16
CA GLN A 171 18.92 4.10 -3.37
C GLN A 171 17.52 3.49 -3.54
N ASP A 172 16.65 4.10 -4.35
CA ASP A 172 15.34 3.51 -4.61
C ASP A 172 15.50 2.10 -5.19
N ALA A 173 14.72 1.16 -4.65
CA ALA A 173 14.81 -0.23 -5.03
C ALA A 173 13.47 -0.95 -4.84
N VAL A 174 13.23 -1.95 -5.70
CA VAL A 174 12.20 -2.97 -5.46
C VAL A 174 12.91 -4.31 -5.38
N SER A 175 12.73 -5.03 -4.27
CA SER A 175 13.34 -6.34 -4.06
C SER A 175 12.29 -7.41 -3.80
N VAL A 176 12.45 -8.57 -4.41
CA VAL A 176 11.68 -9.78 -4.09
C VAL A 176 12.51 -10.63 -3.13
N LEU A 177 11.99 -10.84 -1.92
CA LEU A 177 12.66 -11.54 -0.82
C LEU A 177 11.82 -12.73 -0.36
N PRO A 178 12.43 -13.83 0.11
CA PRO A 178 11.69 -14.87 0.84
C PRO A 178 11.02 -14.28 2.08
N LYS A 179 9.80 -14.71 2.40
CA LYS A 179 9.16 -14.43 3.69
C LYS A 179 9.97 -15.13 4.77
N SER A 180 10.45 -14.39 5.76
CA SER A 180 11.03 -15.00 6.96
C SER A 180 10.00 -15.94 7.59
N PRO A 181 10.37 -17.17 7.99
CA PRO A 181 9.44 -18.07 8.66
C PRO A 181 8.89 -17.38 9.91
N SER A 182 7.56 -17.34 10.02
CA SER A 182 6.90 -16.76 11.20
C SER A 182 7.37 -17.50 12.45
N LYS A 183 7.82 -16.76 13.48
CA LYS A 183 8.05 -17.31 14.83
C LYS A 183 6.71 -17.66 15.51
N LEU A 184 5.89 -18.49 14.89
CA LEU A 184 4.77 -19.14 15.57
C LEU A 184 5.34 -20.42 16.18
N ALA A 185 5.63 -20.36 17.48
CA ALA A 185 5.94 -21.54 18.26
C ALA A 185 4.76 -22.53 18.12
N PRO A 186 5.01 -23.82 17.86
CA PRO A 186 3.92 -24.80 17.85
C PRO A 186 3.31 -24.81 19.26
N ALA A 187 2.00 -24.58 19.33
CA ALA A 187 1.24 -24.79 20.54
C ALA A 187 1.49 -26.23 21.01
N ARG A 188 2.19 -26.38 22.15
CA ARG A 188 2.36 -27.69 22.78
C ARG A 188 0.97 -28.23 23.10
N LEU A 189 0.54 -29.25 22.36
CA LEU A 189 -0.56 -30.11 22.79
C LEU A 189 -0.14 -30.71 24.14
N ARG A 190 -0.68 -30.19 25.24
CA ARG A 190 -0.63 -30.88 26.53
C ARG A 190 -1.57 -32.08 26.42
N VAL A 191 -1.01 -33.22 26.02
CA VAL A 191 -1.64 -34.52 26.25
C VAL A 191 -1.60 -34.72 27.77
N GLY A 192 -2.73 -34.43 28.42
CA GLY A 192 -2.93 -34.75 29.83
C GLY A 192 -2.97 -36.26 30.00
N GLN A 193 -1.85 -36.84 30.46
CA GLN A 193 -1.80 -38.19 30.97
C GLN A 193 -2.80 -38.37 32.12
N GLY A 194 -3.50 -39.51 32.08
CA GLY A 194 -4.57 -39.86 33.01
C GLY A 194 -4.15 -39.89 34.47
N ARG A 195 -5.06 -39.45 35.34
CA ARG A 195 -5.05 -39.82 36.76
C ARG A 195 -6.06 -40.93 36.96
N ASN A 196 -5.55 -42.15 36.97
CA ASN A 196 -6.22 -43.28 37.57
C ASN A 196 -5.89 -43.27 39.08
N ARG A 197 -6.88 -43.03 39.94
CA ARG A 197 -6.81 -43.37 41.37
C ARG A 197 -8.14 -43.95 41.82
N LYS A 198 -8.24 -45.28 41.74
CA LYS A 198 -9.09 -46.09 42.62
C LYS A 198 -8.28 -46.52 43.85
N SER A 199 -9.00 -46.84 44.93
CA SER A 199 -8.56 -47.31 46.26
C SER A 199 -8.16 -46.18 47.22
N LYS A 200 -8.64 -46.10 48.48
CA LYS A 200 -9.27 -47.09 49.38
C LYS A 200 -9.92 -46.34 50.56
N LEU A 201 -11.00 -46.94 51.08
CA LEU A 201 -11.67 -46.73 52.38
C LEU A 201 -12.46 -45.42 52.60
#